data_AF-A0AAU5K442-F1
#
_entry.id   AF-A0AAU5K442-F1
#
_cell.length_a   1.000
_cell.length_b   1.000
_cell.length_c   1.000
_cell.angle_alpha   90.00
_cell.angle_beta   90.00
_cell.angle_gamma   90.00
#
_symmetry.space_group_name_H-M   'P 1'
#
loop_
_entity.id
_entity.type
_entity.pdbx_description
1 polymer ?
#
loop_
_entity_poly.entity_id
_entity_poly.type
_entity_poly.pdbx_seq_one_letter_code
_entity_poly.pdbx_strand_id
1 'polypeptide(L)'
;MDGTGLEGKDVEYEVVLRFRPGGPAIFGVWSRPETADEKFLEWLGAHGQPGAVLTLTAIVDGVVHPVKHWTAEGGVQAGTASSV
;
A
#
# COMPACT_ATOMS: atom_id res chain seq x y z
N MET A 1 -17.42 6.42 18.61
CA MET A 1 -17.13 5.05 18.13
C MET A 1 -17.94 4.90 16.86
N ASP A 2 -17.39 5.44 15.78
CA ASP A 2 -18.03 5.42 14.47
C ASP A 2 -17.45 4.21 13.75
N GLY A 3 -18.21 3.11 13.79
CA GLY A 3 -17.92 1.91 13.02
C GLY A 3 -17.87 2.28 11.55
N THR A 4 -16.65 2.32 11.00
CA THR A 4 -16.40 2.55 9.58
C THR A 4 -17.02 1.39 8.81
N GLY A 5 -17.99 1.71 7.93
CA GLY A 5 -18.88 0.77 7.24
C GLY A 5 -18.19 -0.23 6.30
N LEU A 6 -17.47 -1.17 6.89
CA LEU A 6 -16.83 -2.32 6.24
C LEU A 6 -17.18 -3.64 6.94
N GLU A 7 -18.06 -3.62 7.94
CA GLU A 7 -18.58 -4.83 8.59
C GLU A 7 -19.25 -5.74 7.54
N GLY A 8 -18.58 -6.81 7.15
CA GLY A 8 -19.05 -7.82 6.19
C GLY A 8 -18.34 -7.85 4.84
N LYS A 9 -17.41 -6.93 4.56
CA LYS A 9 -16.55 -6.98 3.36
C LYS A 9 -15.21 -7.63 3.69
N ASP A 10 -14.74 -8.50 2.80
CA ASP A 10 -13.36 -8.97 2.87
C ASP A 10 -12.47 -7.82 2.40
N VAL A 11 -11.70 -7.28 3.34
CA VAL A 11 -10.79 -6.16 3.09
C VAL A 11 -9.38 -6.62 3.40
N GLU A 12 -8.55 -6.60 2.37
CA GLU A 12 -7.13 -6.90 2.46
C GLU A 12 -6.33 -5.64 2.14
N TYR A 13 -5.23 -5.44 2.84
CA TYR A 13 -4.31 -4.35 2.60
C TYR A 13 -2.98 -4.94 2.16
N GLU A 14 -2.61 -4.70 0.91
CA GLU A 14 -1.39 -5.21 0.31
C GLU A 14 -0.32 -4.11 0.30
N VAL A 15 0.85 -4.39 0.86
CA VAL A 15 2.05 -3.57 0.67
C VAL A 15 2.97 -4.28 -0.30
N VAL A 16 3.39 -3.60 -1.35
CA VAL A 16 4.35 -4.12 -2.34
C VAL A 16 5.55 -3.19 -2.45
N LEU A 17 6.74 -3.71 -2.18
CA LEU A 17 8.02 -3.07 -2.47
C LEU A 17 8.64 -3.68 -3.72
N ARG A 18 8.99 -2.85 -4.70
CA ARG A 18 9.78 -3.25 -5.86
C ARG A 18 11.09 -2.47 -5.87
N PHE A 19 12.21 -3.16 -6.05
CA PHE A 19 13.53 -2.50 -6.11
C PHE A 19 13.78 -1.74 -7.43
N ARG A 20 12.96 -2.02 -8.44
CA ARG A 20 12.89 -1.29 -9.72
C ARG A 20 11.49 -1.46 -10.32
N PRO A 21 11.02 -0.52 -11.17
CA PRO A 21 9.77 -0.71 -11.90
C PRO A 21 9.75 -2.06 -12.65
N GLY A 22 8.70 -2.86 -12.45
CA GLY A 22 8.57 -4.20 -13.04
C GLY A 22 9.57 -5.26 -12.52
N GLY A 23 10.40 -4.93 -11.54
CA GLY A 23 11.38 -5.84 -10.95
C GLY A 23 10.83 -6.76 -9.86
N PRO A 24 11.73 -7.53 -9.20
CA PRO A 24 11.39 -8.37 -8.06
C PRO A 24 10.64 -7.58 -6.99
N ALA A 25 9.63 -8.22 -6.41
CA ALA A 25 8.77 -7.63 -5.40
C ALA A 25 8.85 -8.39 -4.09
N ILE A 26 8.82 -7.64 -2.98
CA ILE A 26 8.43 -8.14 -1.67
C ILE A 26 6.99 -7.70 -1.46
N PHE A 27 6.12 -8.64 -1.08
CA PHE A 27 4.71 -8.35 -0.83
C PHE A 27 4.30 -8.90 0.54
N GLY A 28 3.36 -8.21 1.17
CA GLY A 28 2.71 -8.62 2.41
C GLY A 28 1.26 -8.17 2.38
N VAL A 29 0.40 -8.96 3.02
CA VAL A 29 -1.05 -8.73 3.06
C VAL A 29 -1.52 -8.77 4.50
N TRP A 30 -2.33 -7.79 4.89
CA TRP A 30 -2.88 -7.65 6.24
C TRP A 30 -4.37 -7.31 6.19
N SER A 31 -5.11 -7.76 7.20
CA SER A 31 -6.54 -7.45 7.33
C SER A 31 -6.82 -6.13 8.08
N ARG A 32 -5.78 -5.46 8.60
CA ARG A 32 -5.89 -4.19 9.35
C ARG A 32 -5.13 -3.07 8.64
N PRO A 33 -5.78 -1.92 8.38
CA PRO A 33 -5.12 -0.80 7.69
C PRO A 33 -3.95 -0.25 8.48
N GLU A 34 -4.04 -0.19 9.82
CA GLU A 34 -3.00 0.37 10.67
C GLU A 34 -1.72 -0.46 10.60
N THR A 35 -1.85 -1.79 10.64
CA THR A 35 -0.70 -2.70 10.54
C THR A 35 -0.05 -2.63 9.16
N ALA A 36 -0.85 -2.54 8.10
CA ALA A 36 -0.33 -2.37 6.74
C ALA A 36 0.42 -1.05 6.59
N ASP A 37 -0.08 0.03 7.21
CA ASP A 37 0.58 1.33 7.20
C ASP A 37 1.91 1.34 7.97
N GLU A 38 1.92 0.74 9.16
CA GLU A 38 3.14 0.54 9.95
C GLU A 38 4.20 -0.23 9.14
N LYS A 39 3.79 -1.29 8.45
CA LYS A 39 4.71 -2.09 7.61
C LYS A 39 5.17 -1.37 6.36
N PHE A 40 4.32 -0.55 5.74
CA PHE A 40 4.73 0.34 4.67
C PHE A 40 5.86 1.28 5.13
N LEU A 41 5.70 1.94 6.28
CA LEU A 41 6.71 2.87 6.80
C LEU A 41 7.99 2.16 7.25
N GLU A 42 7.88 0.98 7.88
CA GLU A 42 9.01 0.14 8.24
C GLU A 42 9.84 -0.26 7.01
N TRP A 43 9.18 -0.75 5.95
CA TRP A 43 9.87 -1.16 4.72
C TRP A 43 10.46 0.02 3.96
N LEU A 44 9.78 1.17 3.97
CA LEU A 44 10.34 2.41 3.45
C LEU A 44 11.64 2.78 4.17
N GLY A 45 11.65 2.73 5.51
CA GLY A 45 12.85 3.03 6.30
C GLY A 45 13.99 2.03 6.07
N ALA A 46 13.68 0.75 5.90
CA ALA A 46 14.68 -0.31 5.75
C ALA A 46 15.24 -0.46 4.33
N HIS A 47 14.42 -0.20 3.30
CA HIS A 47 14.72 -0.55 1.92
C HIS A 47 14.50 0.58 0.90
N GLY A 48 13.97 1.72 1.35
CA GLY A 48 13.79 2.91 0.53
C GLY A 48 15.12 3.39 -0.06
N GLN A 49 15.23 3.32 -1.38
CA GLN A 49 16.41 3.75 -2.11
C GLN A 49 16.01 4.24 -3.51
N PRO A 50 16.86 5.02 -4.20
CA PRO A 50 16.62 5.42 -5.58
C PRO A 50 16.29 4.23 -6.49
N GLY A 51 15.25 4.36 -7.29
CA GLY A 51 14.74 3.31 -8.18
C GLY A 51 13.73 2.35 -7.55
N ALA A 52 13.63 2.30 -6.21
CA ALA A 52 12.59 1.52 -5.55
C ALA A 52 11.22 2.21 -5.61
N VAL A 53 10.17 1.39 -5.67
CA VAL A 53 8.77 1.79 -5.65
C VAL A 53 8.07 1.03 -4.54
N LEU A 54 7.35 1.75 -3.68
CA LEU A 54 6.53 1.17 -2.62
C LEU A 54 5.07 1.57 -2.83
N THR A 55 4.17 0.62 -2.74
CA THR A 55 2.72 0.85 -2.84
C THR A 55 1.98 0.18 -1.70
N LEU A 56 0.98 0.85 -1.17
CA LEU A 56 -0.03 0.28 -0.29
C LEU A 56 -1.38 0.40 -1.00
N THR A 57 -2.04 -0.73 -1.20
CA THR A 57 -3.36 -0.85 -1.82
C THR A 57 -4.32 -1.50 -0.84
N ALA A 58 -5.57 -1.04 -0.83
CA ALA A 58 -6.68 -1.74 -0.19
C ALA A 58 -7.44 -2.51 -1.26
N ILE A 59 -7.73 -3.78 -1.00
CA ILE A 59 -8.52 -4.65 -1.86
C ILE A 59 -9.84 -4.85 -1.14
N VAL A 60 -10.92 -4.32 -1.70
CA VAL A 60 -12.27 -4.37 -1.11
C VAL A 60 -13.15 -5.13 -2.09
N ASP A 61 -13.64 -6.31 -1.68
CA ASP A 61 -14.42 -7.19 -2.57
C ASP A 61 -13.72 -7.47 -3.91
N GLY A 62 -12.39 -7.64 -3.89
CA GLY A 62 -11.56 -7.85 -5.08
C GLY A 62 -11.25 -6.60 -5.90
N VAL A 63 -11.78 -5.42 -5.53
CA VAL A 63 -11.48 -4.15 -6.19
C VAL A 63 -10.27 -3.50 -5.54
N VAL A 64 -9.27 -3.15 -6.36
CA VAL A 64 -8.02 -2.52 -5.89
C VAL A 64 -8.19 -1.01 -5.79
N HIS A 65 -7.95 -0.47 -4.60
CA HIS A 65 -7.96 0.94 -4.28
C HIS A 65 -6.55 1.38 -3.84
N PRO A 66 -5.88 2.30 -4.56
CA PRO A 66 -4.58 2.81 -4.12
C PRO A 66 -4.76 3.64 -2.85
N VAL A 67 -3.91 3.39 -1.84
CA VAL A 67 -3.95 4.09 -0.55
C VAL A 67 -2.72 4.97 -0.37
N LYS A 68 -1.52 4.43 -0.59
CA LYS A 68 -0.26 5.19 -0.59
C LYS A 68 0.68 4.71 -1.67
N HIS A 69 1.53 5.62 -2.12
CA HIS A 69 2.62 5.34 -3.02
C HIS A 69 3.86 6.11 -2.57
N TRP A 70 5.04 5.55 -2.80
CA TRP A 70 6.30 6.23 -2.58
C TRP A 70 7.31 5.93 -3.69
N THR A 71 8.05 6.97 -4.05
CA THR A 71 9.33 6.90 -4.78
C THR A 71 10.33 7.84 -4.11
N ALA A 72 11.61 7.61 -4.37
CA ALA A 72 12.67 8.48 -3.86
C ALA A 72 12.53 9.95 -4.32
N GLU A 73 11.99 10.17 -5.52
CA GLU A 73 11.82 11.50 -6.12
C GLU A 73 10.55 12.20 -5.63
N GLY A 74 9.45 11.46 -5.47
CA GLY A 74 8.13 12.01 -5.13
C GLY A 74 7.80 12.02 -3.65
N GLY A 75 8.57 11.31 -2.81
CA GLY A 75 8.21 11.09 -1.42
C GLY A 75 6.93 10.27 -1.28
N VAL A 76 6.33 10.29 -0.09
CA VAL A 76 5.07 9.58 0.17
C VAL A 76 3.91 10.42 -0.37
N GLN A 77 3.07 9.80 -1.20
CA GLN A 77 1.88 10.39 -1.78
C GLN A 77 0.66 9.54 -1.43
N ALA A 78 -0.49 10.19 -1.20
CA ALA A 78 -1.76 9.50 -1.08
C ALA A 78 -2.16 8.91 -2.45
N GLY A 79 -2.69 7.70 -2.44
CA GLY A 79 -3.24 7.06 -3.63
C GLY A 79 -4.47 7.82 -4.10
N THR A 80 -4.45 8.31 -5.33
CA THR A 80 -5.67 8.77 -6.01
C THR A 80 -6.29 7.58 -6.72
N ALA A 81 -7.53 7.25 -6.39
CA ALA A 81 -8.32 6.37 -7.24
C ALA A 81 -8.50 7.13 -8.57
N SER A 82 -7.84 6.68 -9.64
CA SER A 82 -8.15 7.17 -10.97
C SER A 82 -9.57 6.70 -11.30
N SER A 83 -10.55 7.60 -11.16
CA SER A 83 -11.86 7.42 -11.79
C SER A 83 -11.64 7.36 -13.29
N VAL A 84 -11.77 6.16 -13.86
CA VAL A 84 -11.94 5.95 -15.31
C VAL A 84 -13.41 6.15 -15.65
#